data_AF-A0A0P9G3G5-F1
#
_entry.id   AF-A0A0P9G3G5-F1
#
_cell.length_a   1.000
_cell.length_b   1.000
_cell.length_c   1.000
_cell.angle_alpha   90.00
_cell.angle_beta   90.00
_cell.angle_gamma   90.00
#
_symmetry.space_group_name_H-M   'P 1'
#
loop_
_entity.id
_entity.type
_entity.pdbx_description
1 polymer ?
#
loop_
_entity_poly.entity_id
_entity_poly.type
_entity_poly.pdbx_seq_one_letter_code
_entity_poly.pdbx_strand_id
1 'polypeptide(L)'
;MTDISASLETLFKQGSIAASEYMSDAIIEIDKQFGDGFAKKNPALVAAFMQAAISDCGTNVQAKVIGEAIEGLSDALNKMGNSVDEIAEHFFNN
;
A
#
# COMPACT_ATOMS: atom_id res chain seq x y z
N MET A 1 6.61 7.56 12.48
CA MET A 1 5.25 7.85 12.00
C MET A 1 5.39 8.73 10.77
N THR A 2 5.30 8.17 9.56
CA THR A 2 5.24 8.95 8.33
C THR A 2 3.83 9.53 8.23
N ASP A 3 3.69 10.79 8.62
CA ASP A 3 2.43 11.51 8.54
C ASP A 3 2.03 11.63 7.06
N ILE A 4 0.90 11.04 6.68
CA ILE A 4 0.35 11.17 5.33
C ILE A 4 -0.29 12.56 5.26
N SER A 5 0.52 13.57 4.97
CA SER A 5 0.13 14.99 4.94
C SER A 5 -0.41 15.47 3.59
N ALA A 6 -0.54 14.57 2.61
CA ALA A 6 -1.01 14.92 1.28
C ALA A 6 -2.51 15.27 1.29
N SER A 7 -2.88 16.41 0.70
CA SER A 7 -4.28 16.78 0.52
C SER A 7 -5.00 15.85 -0.47
N LEU A 8 -6.33 15.78 -0.39
CA LEU A 8 -7.15 15.00 -1.33
C LEU A 8 -6.89 15.38 -2.80
N GLU A 9 -6.68 16.66 -3.08
CA GLU A 9 -6.31 17.15 -4.41
C GLU A 9 -4.95 16.62 -4.87
N THR A 10 -3.97 16.59 -3.96
CA THR A 10 -2.63 16.02 -4.23
C THR A 10 -2.73 14.53 -4.51
N LEU A 11 -3.52 13.79 -3.74
CA LEU A 11 -3.75 12.36 -3.96
C LEU A 11 -4.44 12.10 -5.31
N PHE A 12 -5.43 12.91 -5.69
CA PHE A 12 -6.09 12.79 -7.00
C PHE A 12 -5.16 13.11 -8.18
N LYS A 13 -4.37 14.19 -8.09
CA LYS A 13 -3.37 14.54 -9.10
C LYS A 13 -2.31 13.45 -9.25
N GLN A 14 -1.81 12.94 -8.12
CA GLN A 14 -0.85 11.83 -8.12
C GLN A 14 -1.45 10.54 -8.70
N GLY A 15 -2.73 10.25 -8.43
CA GLY A 15 -3.42 9.12 -9.03
C GLY A 15 -3.49 9.17 -10.56
N SER A 16 -3.76 10.34 -11.13
CA SER A 16 -3.77 10.52 -12.59
C SER A 16 -2.37 10.42 -13.21
N ILE A 17 -1.33 10.94 -12.53
CA ILE A 17 0.06 10.83 -12.97
C ILE A 17 0.49 9.37 -12.95
N ALA A 18 0.23 8.66 -11.85
CA ALA A 18 0.53 7.25 -11.71
C ALA A 18 -0.19 6.40 -12.78
N ALA A 19 -1.45 6.68 -13.09
CA ALA A 19 -2.17 5.97 -14.14
C ALA A 19 -1.53 6.15 -15.53
N SER A 20 -1.02 7.35 -15.84
CA SER A 20 -0.32 7.62 -17.10
C SER A 20 1.04 6.91 -17.17
N GLU A 21 1.78 6.87 -16.06
CA GLU A 21 3.05 6.14 -15.96
C GLU A 21 2.82 4.64 -16.12
N TYR A 22 1.87 4.06 -15.37
CA TYR A 22 1.51 2.64 -15.51
C TYR A 22 1.07 2.27 -16.92
N MET A 23 0.36 3.17 -17.61
CA MET A 23 -0.05 2.93 -19.00
C MET A 23 1.15 2.94 -19.95
N SER A 24 2.09 3.86 -19.77
CA SER A 24 3.34 3.92 -20.55
C SER A 24 4.16 2.65 -20.35
N ASP A 25 4.37 2.25 -19.10
CA ASP A 25 5.17 1.06 -18.75
C ASP A 25 4.50 -0.22 -19.26
N ALA A 26 3.18 -0.33 -19.16
CA ALA A 26 2.42 -1.45 -19.71
C ALA A 26 2.62 -1.58 -21.23
N ILE A 27 2.58 -0.47 -21.97
CA ILE A 27 2.81 -0.47 -23.42
C ILE A 27 4.23 -0.94 -23.74
N ILE A 28 5.24 -0.40 -23.03
CA ILE A 28 6.65 -0.73 -23.26
C ILE A 28 6.90 -2.22 -23.01
N GLU A 29 6.44 -2.76 -21.89
CA GLU A 29 6.71 -4.17 -21.54
C GLU A 29 5.92 -5.15 -22.43
N ILE A 30 4.68 -4.81 -22.83
CA ILE A 30 3.92 -5.63 -23.78
C ILE A 30 4.61 -5.65 -25.14
N ASP A 31 5.04 -4.51 -25.68
CA ASP A 31 5.72 -4.45 -26.97
C ASP A 31 7.09 -5.15 -26.93
N LYS A 32 7.83 -5.00 -25.83
CA LYS A 32 9.10 -5.73 -25.62
C LYS A 32 8.92 -7.25 -25.60
N GLN A 33 7.82 -7.75 -25.06
CA GLN A 33 7.58 -9.19 -24.91
C GLN A 33 6.95 -9.82 -26.16
N PHE A 34 6.08 -9.10 -26.87
CA PHE A 34 5.26 -9.62 -27.96
C PHE A 34 5.55 -8.99 -29.33
N GLY A 35 6.45 -8.01 -29.38
CA GLY A 35 6.88 -7.29 -30.57
C GLY A 35 6.26 -5.90 -30.71
N ASP A 36 6.94 -5.02 -31.43
CA ASP A 36 6.56 -3.62 -31.59
C ASP A 36 5.11 -3.43 -32.10
N GLY A 37 4.37 -2.55 -31.43
CA GLY A 37 2.99 -2.22 -31.77
C GLY A 37 1.97 -3.29 -31.41
N PHE A 38 2.35 -4.32 -30.66
CA PHE A 38 1.43 -5.34 -30.16
C PHE A 38 0.45 -4.74 -29.14
N ALA A 39 0.92 -3.90 -28.23
CA ALA A 39 0.11 -3.18 -27.25
C ALA A 39 -0.95 -2.31 -27.92
N LYS A 40 -0.57 -1.59 -28.99
CA LYS A 40 -1.49 -0.76 -29.77
C LYS A 40 -2.61 -1.55 -30.44
N LYS A 41 -2.32 -2.79 -30.87
CA LYS A 41 -3.31 -3.70 -31.46
C LYS A 41 -4.18 -4.39 -30.42
N ASN A 42 -3.74 -4.42 -29.16
CA ASN A 42 -4.38 -5.15 -28.06
C ASN A 42 -4.61 -4.26 -26.83
N PRO A 43 -5.43 -3.19 -26.93
CA PRO A 43 -5.68 -2.28 -25.80
C PRO A 43 -6.33 -2.96 -24.59
N ALA A 44 -7.10 -4.05 -24.80
CA ALA A 44 -7.65 -4.85 -23.72
C ALA A 44 -6.56 -5.55 -22.88
N LEU A 45 -5.46 -5.97 -23.51
CA LEU A 45 -4.32 -6.56 -22.81
C LEU A 45 -3.60 -5.52 -21.96
N VAL A 46 -3.43 -4.30 -22.48
CA VAL A 46 -2.87 -3.16 -21.73
C VAL A 46 -3.71 -2.88 -20.48
N ALA A 47 -5.04 -2.79 -20.63
CA ALA A 47 -5.95 -2.55 -19.51
C ALA A 47 -5.90 -3.67 -18.46
N ALA A 48 -5.85 -4.94 -18.88
CA ALA A 48 -5.73 -6.08 -17.98
C ALA A 48 -4.38 -6.09 -17.23
N PHE A 49 -3.29 -5.77 -17.93
CA PHE A 49 -1.96 -5.66 -17.35
C PHE A 49 -1.90 -4.54 -16.29
N MET A 50 -2.45 -3.36 -16.59
CA MET A 50 -2.55 -2.25 -15.64
C MET A 50 -3.36 -2.63 -14.40
N GLN A 51 -4.51 -3.31 -14.57
CA GLN A 51 -5.32 -3.78 -13.43
C GLN A 51 -4.56 -4.77 -12.55
N ALA A 52 -3.85 -5.72 -13.17
CA ALA A 52 -3.02 -6.69 -12.43
C ALA A 52 -1.91 -5.99 -11.64
N ALA A 53 -1.19 -5.05 -12.25
CA ALA A 53 -0.11 -4.28 -11.61
C ALA A 53 -0.62 -3.41 -10.45
N ILE A 54 -1.75 -2.73 -10.64
CA ILE A 54 -2.37 -1.91 -9.59
C ILE A 54 -2.87 -2.79 -8.42
N SER A 55 -3.47 -3.94 -8.72
CA SER A 55 -3.95 -4.87 -7.70
C SER A 55 -2.82 -5.43 -6.84
N ASP A 56 -1.68 -5.76 -7.45
CA ASP A 56 -0.50 -6.25 -6.73
C ASP A 56 0.11 -5.14 -5.86
N CYS A 57 0.27 -3.94 -6.40
CA CYS A 57 0.76 -2.77 -5.65
C CYS A 57 -0.16 -2.43 -4.47
N GLY A 58 -1.48 -2.40 -4.68
CA GLY A 58 -2.46 -2.13 -3.62
C GLY A 58 -2.43 -3.16 -2.49
N THR A 59 -2.23 -4.45 -2.82
CA THR A 59 -2.15 -5.53 -1.84
C THR A 59 -0.87 -5.43 -1.00
N ASN A 60 0.27 -5.16 -1.64
CA ASN A 60 1.57 -5.06 -0.96
C ASN A 60 1.68 -3.79 -0.09
N VAL A 61 1.15 -2.67 -0.56
CA VAL A 61 1.12 -1.41 0.21
C VAL A 61 0.18 -1.54 1.41
N GLN A 62 -1.02 -2.09 1.24
CA GLN A 62 -1.93 -2.34 2.36
C GLN A 62 -1.34 -3.28 3.39
N ALA A 63 -0.74 -4.40 2.96
CA ALA A 63 -0.12 -5.36 3.87
C ALA A 63 0.97 -4.72 4.74
N LYS A 64 1.80 -3.84 4.17
CA LYS A 64 2.84 -3.14 4.93
C LYS A 64 2.29 -2.11 5.91
N VAL A 65 1.37 -1.25 5.47
CA VAL A 65 0.78 -0.21 6.34
C VAL A 65 -0.04 -0.82 7.48
N ILE A 66 -0.81 -1.88 7.19
CA ILE A 66 -1.58 -2.60 8.20
C ILE A 66 -0.65 -3.37 9.14
N GLY A 67 0.42 -3.99 8.63
CA GLY A 67 1.42 -4.67 9.46
C GLY A 67 2.07 -3.73 10.48
N GLU A 68 2.55 -2.57 10.04
CA GLU A 68 3.14 -1.55 10.92
C GLU A 68 2.13 -1.03 11.96
N ALA A 69 0.86 -0.86 11.57
CA ALA A 69 -0.20 -0.46 12.50
C ALA A 69 -0.52 -1.55 13.54
N ILE A 70 -0.51 -2.82 13.14
CA ILE A 70 -0.73 -3.96 14.04
C ILE A 70 0.43 -4.13 15.02
N GLU A 71 1.68 -3.96 14.57
CA GLU A 71 2.85 -3.97 15.45
C GLU A 71 2.77 -2.84 16.49
N GLY A 72 2.44 -1.61 16.06
CA GLY A 72 2.26 -0.49 16.96
C GLY A 72 1.12 -0.71 17.99
N LEU A 73 0.02 -1.32 17.58
CA LEU A 73 -1.08 -1.70 18.48
C LEU A 73 -0.65 -2.79 19.47
N SER A 74 0.10 -3.79 19.02
CA SER A 74 0.58 -4.88 19.87
C SER A 74 1.54 -4.37 20.94
N ASP A 75 2.44 -3.44 20.59
CA ASP A 75 3.34 -2.78 21.54
C ASP A 75 2.59 -1.96 22.59
N ALA A 76 1.54 -1.24 22.17
CA ALA A 76 0.71 -0.47 23.09
C ALA A 76 -0.05 -1.37 24.06
N LEU A 77 -0.62 -2.49 23.58
CA LEU A 77 -1.30 -3.48 24.40
C LEU A 77 -0.37 -4.15 25.42
N ASN A 78 0.86 -4.49 25.02
CA ASN A 78 1.86 -5.06 25.93
C ASN A 78 2.25 -4.08 27.04
N LYS A 79 2.46 -2.80 26.70
CA LYS A 79 2.75 -1.76 27.70
C LYS A 79 1.59 -1.57 28.67
N MET A 80 0.36 -1.57 28.16
CA MET A 80 -0.85 -1.50 28.99
C MET A 80 -0.95 -2.68 29.94
N GLY A 81 -0.69 -3.91 29.46
CA GLY A 81 -0.68 -5.11 30.30
C GLY A 81 0.30 -4.98 31.46
N ASN A 82 1.55 -4.61 31.16
CA ASN A 82 2.59 -4.43 32.17
C ASN A 82 2.21 -3.35 33.20
N SER A 83 1.65 -2.22 32.76
CA SER A 83 1.20 -1.17 33.69
C SER A 83 0.02 -1.60 34.56
N VAL A 84 -0.89 -2.45 34.05
CA VAL A 84 -1.98 -3.02 34.84
C VAL A 84 -1.44 -3.98 35.90
N ASP A 85 -0.46 -4.81 35.54
CA ASP A 85 0.19 -5.73 36.47
C ASP A 85 0.92 -4.96 37.60
N GLU A 86 1.64 -3.89 37.27
CA GLU A 86 2.29 -3.00 38.26
C GLU A 86 1.28 -2.36 39.22
N ILE A 87 0.12 -1.91 38.71
CA ILE A 87 -0.95 -1.36 39.53
C ILE A 87 -1.51 -2.43 40.47
N ALA A 88 -1.76 -3.64 39.96
CA ALA A 88 -2.28 -4.74 40.77
C ALA A 88 -1.32 -5.10 41.91
N GLU A 89 -0.02 -5.21 41.64
CA GLU A 89 0.99 -5.46 42.68
C GLU A 89 1.01 -4.37 43.76
N HIS A 90 0.83 -3.10 43.39
CA HIS A 90 0.77 -1.99 44.35
C HIS A 90 -0.49 -2.02 45.22
N PHE A 91 -1.62 -2.53 44.70
CA PHE A 91 -2.88 -2.65 45.45
C PHE A 91 -2.89 -3.85 46.40
N PHE A 92 -2.21 -4.95 46.08
CA PHE A 92 -2.20 -6.17 46.91
C PHE A 92 -1.05 -6.24 47.93
N ASN A 93 -0.03 -5.39 47.80
CA ASN A 93 1.10 -5.29 48.75
C ASN A 93 0.98 -4.12 49.76
N ASN A 94 -0.20 -3.49 49.88
CA ASN A 94 -0.59 -2.60 50.99
C ASN A 94 -1.71 -3.23 51.81
#